data_AF-A0A4Q3TZK8-F1
#
_entry.id   AF-A0A4Q3TZK8-F1
#
_cell.length_a   1.000
_cell.length_b   1.000
_cell.length_c   1.000
_cell.angle_alpha   90.00
_cell.angle_beta   90.00
_cell.angle_gamma   90.00
#
_symmetry.space_group_name_H-M   'P 1'
#
loop_
_entity.id
_entity.type
_entity.pdbx_description
1 polymer ?
#
loop_
_entity_poly.entity_id
_entity_poly.type
_entity_poly.pdbx_seq_one_letter_code
_entity_poly.pdbx_strand_id
1 'polypeptide(L)'
;MRIIACALAALSLAACATQPPVPNARPLNASHIATMGPTAVTVSENNTGVGKAWLAQDSSAAGASQGMLGVLISAAFDAMMNAGPSRRAGQAADEIAEVMPVDTLNTSLVETLNRQVATRGEGVSISDVRLTQRRTAPLIINDNVEVATNYLLSEDATTLQVVFNLTYTNPDLPYVTPYTFEKAPPKSELSGPLYRNTFTYYSRQLPVPTLTPELRERLIASIQDSARDENGALPVEGTDAFKGMNRELEQARDDNLTKAEIAIFLTREWSKDNGALLRAEVEQAHAFVARYAVIDLNRTAVPSLTGIDEVVETMADGRTIRRLGAGLMTGAYVSSPSEVGSFSTYGNAVAIAQVHRARAAAQAVR
;
A
#
# COMPACT_ATOMS: atom_id res chain seq x y z
N MET A 1 -48.36 -17.58 8.29
CA MET A 1 -47.21 -18.47 7.98
C MET A 1 -46.05 -17.78 7.25
N ARG A 2 -46.26 -16.84 6.32
CA ARG A 2 -45.16 -16.17 5.58
C ARG A 2 -44.24 -15.25 6.40
N ILE A 3 -44.77 -14.60 7.45
CA ILE A 3 -43.99 -13.67 8.30
C ILE A 3 -43.03 -14.42 9.25
N ILE A 4 -43.40 -15.63 9.68
CA ILE A 4 -42.58 -16.47 10.56
C ILE A 4 -41.38 -17.06 9.80
N ALA A 5 -41.56 -17.38 8.51
CA ALA A 5 -40.48 -17.89 7.65
C ALA A 5 -39.41 -16.82 7.34
N CYS A 6 -39.79 -15.54 7.17
CA CYS A 6 -38.82 -14.46 6.97
C CYS A 6 -38.03 -14.12 8.24
N ALA A 7 -38.64 -14.20 9.42
CA ALA A 7 -37.94 -13.99 10.69
C ALA A 7 -36.93 -15.11 10.98
N LEU A 8 -37.27 -16.37 10.66
CA LEU A 8 -36.35 -17.51 10.76
C LEU A 8 -35.22 -17.46 9.73
N ALA A 9 -35.47 -16.95 8.51
CA ALA A 9 -34.44 -16.76 7.49
C ALA A 9 -33.45 -15.62 7.86
N ALA A 10 -33.95 -14.52 8.45
CA ALA A 10 -33.11 -13.43 8.94
C ALA A 10 -32.28 -13.85 10.17
N LEU A 11 -32.85 -14.65 11.07
CA LEU A 11 -32.12 -15.26 12.20
C LEU A 11 -31.14 -16.34 11.74
N SER A 12 -31.41 -17.10 10.68
CA SER A 12 -30.46 -18.08 10.12
C SER A 12 -29.32 -17.42 9.34
N LEU A 13 -29.55 -16.25 8.72
CA LEU A 13 -28.50 -15.43 8.10
C LEU A 13 -27.63 -14.73 9.15
N ALA A 14 -28.19 -14.37 10.31
CA ALA A 14 -27.42 -13.88 11.46
C ALA A 14 -26.71 -15.01 12.25
N ALA A 15 -27.20 -16.25 12.14
CA ALA A 15 -26.61 -17.43 12.77
C ALA A 15 -25.56 -18.15 11.91
N CYS A 16 -25.23 -17.63 10.71
CA CYS A 16 -23.91 -17.84 10.11
C CYS A 16 -22.87 -17.14 10.99
N ALA A 17 -22.60 -17.80 12.13
CA ALA A 17 -21.59 -17.54 13.14
C ALA A 17 -20.66 -16.38 12.80
N THR A 18 -20.89 -15.23 13.44
CA THR A 18 -19.84 -14.25 13.71
C THR A 18 -18.75 -14.98 14.49
N GLN A 19 -17.80 -15.58 13.75
CA GLN A 19 -16.61 -16.18 14.35
C GLN A 19 -15.94 -15.09 15.18
N PRO A 20 -15.50 -15.40 16.42
CA PRO A 20 -14.75 -14.43 17.20
C PRO A 20 -13.59 -13.95 16.34
N PRO A 21 -13.48 -12.65 16.05
CA PRO A 21 -12.33 -12.16 15.30
C PRO A 21 -11.08 -12.52 16.09
N VAL A 22 -10.04 -12.93 15.40
CA VAL A 22 -8.71 -13.08 15.97
C VAL A 22 -7.77 -12.07 15.31
N PRO A 23 -6.71 -11.64 16.01
CA PRO A 23 -5.69 -10.81 15.41
C PRO A 23 -5.09 -11.42 14.14
N ASN A 24 -4.68 -10.56 13.20
CA ASN A 24 -4.00 -10.99 11.99
C ASN A 24 -2.62 -11.58 12.30
N ALA A 25 -1.89 -10.99 13.25
CA ALA A 25 -0.59 -11.48 13.67
C ALA A 25 -0.68 -12.91 14.20
N ARG A 26 0.36 -13.71 14.03
CA ARG A 26 0.48 -15.09 14.52
C ARG A 26 1.92 -15.27 15.00
N PRO A 27 2.20 -15.18 16.31
CA PRO A 27 3.54 -15.41 16.82
C PRO A 27 3.90 -16.89 16.75
N LEU A 28 5.21 -17.17 16.71
CA LEU A 28 5.72 -18.53 16.89
C LEU A 28 5.60 -18.94 18.36
N ASN A 29 5.39 -20.24 18.60
CA ASN A 29 5.57 -20.79 19.94
C ASN A 29 7.05 -21.15 20.19
N ALA A 30 7.41 -21.43 21.44
CA ALA A 30 8.80 -21.72 21.80
C ALA A 30 9.39 -22.95 21.07
N SER A 31 8.57 -23.97 20.80
CA SER A 31 8.99 -25.16 20.06
C SER A 31 9.31 -24.83 18.60
N HIS A 32 8.45 -24.03 17.95
CA HIS A 32 8.69 -23.54 16.59
C HIS A 32 9.97 -22.71 16.53
N ILE A 33 10.17 -21.75 17.45
CA ILE A 33 11.39 -20.93 17.52
C ILE A 33 12.65 -21.80 17.63
N ALA A 34 12.63 -22.79 18.53
CA ALA A 34 13.75 -23.71 18.73
C ALA A 34 14.03 -24.58 17.49
N THR A 35 12.98 -24.95 16.75
CA THR A 35 13.11 -25.80 15.56
C THR A 35 13.56 -25.01 14.34
N MET A 36 13.06 -23.78 14.20
CA MET A 36 13.31 -22.91 13.05
C MET A 36 14.76 -22.42 13.02
N GLY A 37 15.33 -22.07 14.18
CA GLY A 37 16.75 -21.73 14.33
C GLY A 37 17.25 -20.71 13.29
N PRO A 38 18.44 -20.90 12.71
CA PRO A 38 18.89 -20.13 11.55
C PRO A 38 18.05 -20.44 10.31
N THR A 39 17.28 -19.47 9.83
CA THR A 39 16.29 -19.66 8.76
C THR A 39 16.53 -18.73 7.58
N ALA A 40 16.29 -19.26 6.39
CA ALA A 40 16.40 -18.47 5.17
C ALA A 40 15.17 -17.54 5.02
N VAL A 41 15.43 -16.36 4.47
CA VAL A 41 14.42 -15.36 4.15
C VAL A 41 14.27 -15.30 2.64
N THR A 42 13.03 -15.33 2.17
CA THR A 42 12.69 -15.11 0.78
C THR A 42 11.98 -13.77 0.64
N VAL A 43 12.55 -12.86 -0.15
CA VAL A 43 11.88 -11.64 -0.57
C VAL A 43 11.08 -11.95 -1.83
N SER A 44 9.76 -11.76 -1.75
CA SER A 44 8.89 -11.78 -2.92
C SER A 44 9.09 -10.47 -3.70
N GLU A 45 9.49 -10.59 -4.97
CA GLU A 45 9.74 -9.45 -5.83
C GLU A 45 8.53 -8.52 -5.88
N ASN A 46 8.73 -7.24 -5.52
CA ASN A 46 7.76 -6.22 -5.83
C ASN A 46 7.79 -5.99 -7.35
N ASN A 47 6.66 -6.09 -8.05
CA ASN A 47 6.58 -5.89 -9.50
C ASN A 47 5.93 -4.55 -9.89
N THR A 48 5.57 -3.72 -8.90
CA THR A 48 4.71 -2.55 -9.09
C THR A 48 5.43 -1.23 -8.86
N GLY A 49 6.60 -1.26 -8.22
CA GLY A 49 7.33 -0.09 -7.78
C GLY A 49 6.63 0.66 -6.64
N VAL A 50 6.97 1.94 -6.50
CA VAL A 50 6.26 2.86 -5.60
C VAL A 50 4.94 3.26 -6.24
N GLY A 51 3.85 2.71 -5.71
CA GLY A 51 2.51 3.08 -6.11
C GLY A 51 2.12 4.46 -5.57
N LYS A 52 1.08 5.05 -6.17
CA LYS A 52 0.43 6.26 -5.65
C LYS A 52 -1.07 6.07 -5.57
N ALA A 53 -1.66 6.57 -4.50
CA ALA A 53 -3.10 6.66 -4.37
C ALA A 53 -3.64 7.84 -5.19
N TRP A 54 -4.68 7.61 -5.99
CA TRP A 54 -5.37 8.62 -6.78
C TRP A 54 -6.87 8.47 -6.59
N LEU A 55 -7.56 9.60 -6.49
CA LEU A 55 -9.02 9.63 -6.61
C LEU A 55 -9.38 9.50 -8.09
N ALA A 56 -10.20 8.50 -8.42
CA ALA A 56 -11.11 8.66 -9.54
C ALA A 56 -12.29 9.50 -9.01
N GLN A 57 -12.62 10.62 -9.65
CA GLN A 57 -13.95 11.19 -9.46
C GLN A 57 -14.94 10.18 -10.06
N ASP A 58 -15.68 9.51 -9.20
CA ASP A 58 -16.70 8.54 -9.57
C ASP A 58 -18.01 9.31 -9.81
N SER A 59 -18.35 9.61 -11.06
CA SER A 59 -19.64 10.23 -11.41
C SER A 59 -20.77 9.20 -11.57
N SER A 60 -20.51 7.93 -11.25
CA SER A 60 -21.52 6.87 -11.31
C SER A 60 -22.78 7.17 -10.48
N ALA A 61 -22.66 7.92 -9.38
CA ALA A 61 -23.79 8.39 -8.58
C ALA A 61 -24.69 9.41 -9.32
N ALA A 62 -24.16 10.17 -10.29
CA ALA A 62 -24.93 11.11 -11.11
C ALA A 62 -25.62 10.41 -12.30
N GLY A 63 -24.97 9.43 -12.92
CA GLY A 63 -25.47 8.71 -14.12
C GLY A 63 -26.43 7.55 -13.82
N ALA A 64 -26.38 6.96 -12.62
CA ALA A 64 -27.22 5.81 -12.24
C ALA A 64 -28.73 6.12 -12.29
N SER A 65 -29.12 7.40 -12.21
CA SER A 65 -30.52 7.83 -12.30
C SER A 65 -31.12 7.78 -13.72
N GLN A 66 -30.33 7.57 -14.77
CA GLN A 66 -30.77 7.66 -16.18
C GLN A 66 -30.57 6.37 -17.01
N GLY A 67 -30.33 5.23 -16.36
CA GLY A 67 -30.28 3.92 -17.02
C GLY A 67 -29.05 3.68 -17.92
N MET A 68 -29.11 2.67 -18.79
CA MET A 68 -27.97 2.14 -19.56
C MET A 68 -27.33 3.15 -20.54
N LEU A 69 -28.10 4.12 -21.05
CA LEU A 69 -27.58 5.27 -21.81
C LEU A 69 -26.84 6.27 -20.89
N GLY A 70 -27.35 6.49 -19.67
CA GLY A 70 -26.67 7.27 -18.63
C GLY A 70 -25.36 6.64 -18.14
N VAL A 71 -25.24 5.31 -18.14
CA VAL A 71 -24.00 4.57 -17.80
C VAL A 71 -22.91 4.75 -18.87
N LEU A 72 -23.28 4.77 -20.16
CA LEU A 72 -22.32 5.01 -21.25
C LEU A 72 -21.87 6.48 -21.31
N ILE A 73 -22.79 7.41 -21.05
CA ILE A 73 -22.50 8.84 -21.00
C ILE A 73 -21.67 9.17 -19.74
N SER A 74 -22.03 8.66 -18.55
CA SER A 74 -21.22 8.82 -17.32
C SER A 74 -19.85 8.16 -17.42
N ALA A 75 -19.70 7.00 -18.07
CA ALA A 75 -18.39 6.41 -18.31
C ALA A 75 -17.52 7.26 -19.26
N ALA A 76 -18.12 7.92 -20.24
CA ALA A 76 -17.43 8.87 -21.12
C ALA A 76 -17.09 10.18 -20.38
N PHE A 77 -17.97 10.69 -19.53
CA PHE A 77 -17.70 11.83 -18.66
C PHE A 77 -16.66 11.52 -17.58
N ASP A 78 -16.64 10.33 -16.98
CA ASP A 78 -15.62 9.85 -16.05
C ASP A 78 -14.28 9.67 -16.76
N ALA A 79 -14.28 9.13 -17.98
CA ALA A 79 -13.07 9.02 -18.80
C ALA A 79 -12.55 10.41 -19.19
N MET A 80 -13.41 11.35 -19.55
CA MET A 80 -13.03 12.74 -19.90
C MET A 80 -12.61 13.57 -18.68
N MET A 81 -13.29 13.45 -17.55
CA MET A 81 -12.98 14.16 -16.30
C MET A 81 -11.72 13.62 -15.62
N ASN A 82 -11.43 12.33 -15.76
CA ASN A 82 -10.23 11.72 -15.20
C ASN A 82 -9.08 11.58 -16.21
N ALA A 83 -9.24 11.88 -17.51
CA ALA A 83 -8.16 11.69 -18.52
C ALA A 83 -6.94 12.59 -18.27
N GLY A 84 -7.13 13.86 -17.94
CA GLY A 84 -6.04 14.80 -17.61
C GLY A 84 -5.34 14.45 -16.29
N PRO A 85 -6.09 14.29 -15.18
CA PRO A 85 -5.55 13.80 -13.91
C PRO A 85 -4.85 12.43 -14.04
N SER A 86 -5.38 11.50 -14.84
CA SER A 86 -4.76 10.17 -15.06
C SER A 86 -3.48 10.24 -15.90
N ARG A 87 -3.37 11.16 -16.86
CA ARG A 87 -2.13 11.38 -17.62
C ARG A 87 -1.04 11.97 -16.74
N ARG A 88 -1.34 13.02 -15.96
CA ARG A 88 -0.40 13.58 -14.97
C ARG A 88 -0.03 12.57 -13.90
N ALA A 89 -0.98 11.71 -13.51
CA ALA A 89 -0.72 10.61 -12.61
C ALA A 89 0.23 9.55 -13.18
N GLY A 90 0.09 9.25 -14.48
CA GLY A 90 1.04 8.41 -15.21
C GLY A 90 2.43 9.02 -15.24
N GLN A 91 2.57 10.27 -15.67
CA GLN A 91 3.85 10.99 -15.71
C GLN A 91 4.52 11.04 -14.34
N ALA A 92 3.77 11.37 -13.28
CA ALA A 92 4.28 11.38 -11.92
C ALA A 92 4.73 9.99 -11.43
N ALA A 93 4.03 8.92 -11.84
CA ALA A 93 4.46 7.55 -11.54
C ALA A 93 5.71 7.16 -12.32
N ASP A 94 5.84 7.59 -13.58
CA ASP A 94 7.01 7.35 -14.41
C ASP A 94 8.25 8.08 -13.86
N GLU A 95 8.10 9.34 -13.42
CA GLU A 95 9.16 10.12 -12.74
C GLU A 95 9.67 9.40 -11.47
N ILE A 96 8.76 8.85 -10.67
CA ILE A 96 9.13 8.10 -9.46
C ILE A 96 9.80 6.77 -9.83
N ALA A 97 9.32 6.08 -10.86
CA ALA A 97 9.89 4.82 -11.34
C ALA A 97 11.30 5.00 -11.93
N GLU A 98 11.60 6.17 -12.51
CA GLU A 98 12.92 6.52 -13.02
C GLU A 98 13.94 6.68 -11.89
N VAL A 99 13.59 7.42 -10.83
CA VAL A 99 14.48 7.63 -9.68
C VAL A 99 14.49 6.45 -8.71
N MET A 100 13.44 5.64 -8.69
CA MET A 100 13.36 4.45 -7.84
C MET A 100 12.84 3.25 -8.64
N PRO A 101 13.71 2.64 -9.47
CA PRO A 101 13.35 1.44 -10.21
C PRO A 101 13.01 0.29 -9.28
N VAL A 102 12.12 -0.59 -9.76
CA VAL A 102 11.70 -1.81 -9.06
C VAL A 102 12.90 -2.65 -8.60
N ASP A 103 13.88 -2.85 -9.49
CA ASP A 103 15.09 -3.61 -9.18
C ASP A 103 15.90 -2.98 -8.04
N THR A 104 15.91 -1.65 -7.95
CA THR A 104 16.60 -0.92 -6.88
C THR A 104 15.90 -1.14 -5.53
N LEU A 105 14.56 -1.11 -5.50
CA LEU A 105 13.78 -1.41 -4.29
C LEU A 105 14.04 -2.84 -3.80
N ASN A 106 13.95 -3.81 -4.71
CA ASN A 106 14.15 -5.23 -4.40
C ASN A 106 15.58 -5.50 -3.92
N THR A 107 16.58 -4.95 -4.62
CA THR A 107 18.01 -5.10 -4.26
C THR A 107 18.30 -4.47 -2.91
N SER A 108 17.83 -3.24 -2.66
CA SER A 108 18.03 -2.53 -1.39
C SER A 108 17.45 -3.30 -0.19
N LEU A 109 16.26 -3.91 -0.36
CA LEU A 109 15.65 -4.72 0.69
C LEU A 109 16.46 -5.98 0.97
N VAL A 110 16.87 -6.70 -0.08
CA VAL A 110 17.69 -7.92 0.04
C VAL A 110 19.04 -7.61 0.70
N GLU A 111 19.73 -6.56 0.28
CA GLU A 111 21.00 -6.13 0.88
C GLU A 111 20.83 -5.75 2.36
N THR A 112 19.73 -5.07 2.70
CA THR A 112 19.45 -4.67 4.08
C THR A 112 19.15 -5.86 4.99
N LEU A 113 18.40 -6.85 4.49
CA LEU A 113 18.18 -8.10 5.20
C LEU A 113 19.46 -8.94 5.29
N ASN A 114 20.29 -8.96 4.24
CA ASN A 114 21.57 -9.68 4.24
C ASN A 114 22.54 -9.14 5.30
N ARG A 115 22.50 -7.85 5.61
CA ARG A 115 23.28 -7.28 6.71
C ARG A 115 22.92 -7.88 8.08
N GLN A 116 21.72 -8.42 8.25
CA GLN A 116 21.30 -9.13 9.47
C GLN A 116 21.78 -10.58 9.54
N VAL A 117 22.31 -11.16 8.46
CA VAL A 117 22.84 -12.55 8.47
C VAL A 117 24.06 -12.66 9.39
N ALA A 118 24.85 -11.58 9.51
CA ALA A 118 26.03 -11.54 10.36
C ALA A 118 25.70 -11.50 11.87
N THR A 119 24.49 -11.06 12.24
CA THR A 119 24.02 -10.99 13.62
C THR A 119 23.39 -12.31 14.04
N ARG A 120 24.23 -13.25 14.50
CA ARG A 120 23.76 -14.50 15.12
C ARG A 120 23.22 -14.23 16.53
N GLY A 121 22.04 -14.77 16.83
CA GLY A 121 21.41 -14.71 18.14
C GLY A 121 20.85 -16.07 18.56
N GLU A 122 20.36 -16.16 19.79
CA GLU A 122 19.58 -17.31 20.25
C GLU A 122 18.19 -17.29 19.63
N GLY A 123 17.66 -18.46 19.23
CA GLY A 123 16.35 -18.61 18.60
C GLY A 123 16.40 -18.45 17.07
N VAL A 124 15.41 -17.75 16.52
CA VAL A 124 15.32 -17.49 15.07
C VAL A 124 16.33 -16.43 14.66
N SER A 125 17.17 -16.75 13.68
CA SER A 125 18.12 -15.81 13.07
C SER A 125 18.08 -15.95 11.54
N ILE A 126 18.47 -14.91 10.81
CA ILE A 126 18.49 -14.95 9.34
C ILE A 126 19.77 -15.68 8.89
N SER A 127 19.64 -16.77 8.12
CA SER A 127 20.79 -17.55 7.63
C SER A 127 21.16 -17.24 6.19
N ASP A 128 20.19 -16.86 5.36
CA ASP A 128 20.34 -16.55 3.93
C ASP A 128 19.19 -15.63 3.49
N VAL A 129 19.38 -14.84 2.43
CA VAL A 129 18.33 -14.00 1.85
C VAL A 129 18.29 -14.17 0.34
N ARG A 130 17.13 -14.54 -0.21
CA ARG A 130 16.94 -14.75 -1.64
C ARG A 130 15.81 -13.91 -2.18
N LEU A 131 15.98 -13.38 -3.39
CA LEU A 131 14.91 -12.76 -4.16
C LEU A 131 14.20 -13.83 -4.98
N THR A 132 12.86 -13.81 -5.00
CA THR A 132 12.07 -14.72 -5.83
C THR A 132 11.01 -13.98 -6.64
N GLN A 133 10.99 -14.29 -7.93
CA GLN A 133 10.09 -13.69 -8.90
C GLN A 133 8.80 -14.52 -9.01
N ARG A 134 7.67 -13.94 -8.62
CA ARG A 134 6.35 -14.56 -8.76
C ARG A 134 5.67 -14.11 -10.06
N ARG A 135 6.08 -14.68 -11.20
CA ARG A 135 5.42 -14.48 -12.50
C ARG A 135 4.24 -15.43 -12.77
N THR A 136 4.11 -16.49 -11.98
CA THR A 136 3.01 -17.46 -12.02
C THR A 136 2.62 -17.84 -10.59
N ALA A 137 1.41 -18.38 -10.39
CA ALA A 137 0.74 -18.61 -9.09
C ALA A 137 1.70 -18.85 -7.89
N PRO A 138 1.43 -18.25 -6.71
CA PRO A 138 2.39 -18.17 -5.62
C PRO A 138 2.90 -19.56 -5.22
N LEU A 139 4.15 -19.86 -5.55
CA LEU A 139 4.84 -21.01 -4.99
C LEU A 139 5.15 -20.65 -3.54
N ILE A 140 4.50 -21.35 -2.61
CA ILE A 140 4.86 -21.29 -1.19
C ILE A 140 6.22 -21.95 -1.08
N ILE A 141 7.23 -21.19 -0.64
CA ILE A 141 8.54 -21.75 -0.35
C ILE A 141 8.51 -22.20 1.10
N ASN A 142 8.44 -23.51 1.30
CA ASN A 142 8.44 -24.09 2.63
C ASN A 142 9.75 -23.79 3.35
N ASP A 143 9.66 -23.70 4.67
CA ASP A 143 10.80 -23.50 5.57
C ASP A 143 11.59 -22.20 5.29
N ASN A 144 10.90 -21.17 4.81
CA ASN A 144 11.46 -19.84 4.59
C ASN A 144 10.54 -18.77 5.18
N VAL A 145 11.11 -17.70 5.71
CA VAL A 145 10.35 -16.50 6.04
C VAL A 145 10.16 -15.73 4.74
N GLU A 146 8.93 -15.71 4.25
CA GLU A 146 8.56 -14.90 3.10
C GLU A 146 8.30 -13.45 3.51
N VAL A 147 8.89 -12.51 2.80
CA VAL A 147 8.69 -11.06 2.94
C VAL A 147 8.06 -10.54 1.66
N ALA A 148 6.83 -10.03 1.74
CA ALA A 148 6.17 -9.33 0.65
C ALA A 148 6.01 -7.84 0.99
N THR A 149 6.38 -6.96 0.04
CA THR A 149 6.44 -5.52 0.30
C THR A 149 5.56 -4.72 -0.66
N ASN A 150 4.87 -3.72 -0.11
CA ASN A 150 4.12 -2.73 -0.87
C ASN A 150 4.59 -1.32 -0.51
N TYR A 151 4.85 -0.49 -1.52
CA TYR A 151 5.30 0.90 -1.38
C TYR A 151 4.21 1.80 -1.94
N LEU A 152 3.73 2.76 -1.16
CA LEU A 152 2.60 3.59 -1.53
C LEU A 152 2.76 5.04 -1.05
N LEU A 153 2.73 5.98 -1.98
CA LEU A 153 2.51 7.39 -1.66
C LEU A 153 1.03 7.64 -1.37
N SER A 154 0.76 8.45 -0.35
CA SER A 154 -0.58 8.94 -0.03
C SER A 154 -1.24 9.67 -1.21
N GLU A 155 -2.55 9.91 -1.12
CA GLU A 155 -3.32 10.61 -2.18
C GLU A 155 -2.70 11.94 -2.63
N ASP A 156 -2.24 12.72 -1.65
CA ASP A 156 -1.60 14.01 -1.84
C ASP A 156 -0.08 13.91 -2.00
N ALA A 157 0.47 12.70 -2.03
CA ALA A 157 1.90 12.41 -2.01
C ALA A 157 2.66 13.08 -0.83
N THR A 158 1.99 13.41 0.27
CA THR A 158 2.66 13.95 1.46
C THR A 158 3.45 12.90 2.23
N THR A 159 3.05 11.62 2.16
CA THR A 159 3.63 10.56 3.00
C THR A 159 3.85 9.29 2.19
N LEU A 160 5.03 8.69 2.32
CA LEU A 160 5.32 7.34 1.88
C LEU A 160 4.93 6.34 2.97
N GLN A 161 4.12 5.35 2.61
CA GLN A 161 3.85 4.17 3.39
C GLN A 161 4.57 2.96 2.77
N VAL A 162 5.27 2.19 3.60
CA VAL A 162 5.83 0.90 3.20
C VAL A 162 5.27 -0.19 4.11
N VAL A 163 4.60 -1.17 3.52
CA VAL A 163 3.97 -2.28 4.23
C VAL A 163 4.71 -3.56 3.90
N PHE A 164 5.25 -4.22 4.92
CA PHE A 164 5.84 -5.54 4.82
C PHE A 164 4.89 -6.57 5.44
N ASN A 165 4.59 -7.61 4.70
CA ASN A 165 3.85 -8.77 5.19
C ASN A 165 4.83 -9.94 5.26
N LEU A 166 4.99 -10.47 6.46
CA LEU A 166 5.88 -11.60 6.70
C LEU A 166 5.06 -12.84 6.99
N THR A 167 5.42 -13.96 6.39
CA THR A 167 4.81 -15.27 6.65
C THR A 167 5.85 -16.37 6.68
N TYR A 168 5.67 -17.37 7.53
CA TYR A 168 6.49 -18.58 7.54
C TYR A 168 5.58 -19.81 7.60
N THR A 169 5.87 -20.79 6.73
CA THR A 169 5.14 -22.06 6.65
C THR A 169 6.15 -23.20 6.56
N ASN A 170 5.93 -24.26 7.33
CA ASN A 170 6.69 -25.49 7.23
C ASN A 170 5.70 -26.67 7.38
N PRO A 171 5.50 -27.49 6.34
CA PRO A 171 4.54 -28.60 6.38
C PRO A 171 4.96 -29.74 7.32
N ASP A 172 6.24 -29.81 7.69
CA ASP A 172 6.76 -30.82 8.62
C ASP A 172 6.47 -30.44 10.08
N LEU A 173 6.04 -29.19 10.32
CA LEU A 173 5.63 -28.72 11.64
C LEU A 173 4.10 -28.64 11.72
N PRO A 174 3.49 -29.22 12.77
CA PRO A 174 2.04 -29.18 12.93
C PRO A 174 1.56 -27.75 13.16
N TYR A 175 0.53 -27.35 12.43
CA TYR A 175 -0.14 -26.09 12.69
C TYR A 175 -0.85 -26.13 14.04
N VAL A 176 -0.57 -25.14 14.88
CA VAL A 176 -1.23 -24.92 16.17
C VAL A 176 -1.64 -23.46 16.24
N THR A 177 -2.94 -23.19 16.34
CA THR A 177 -3.42 -21.81 16.53
C THR A 177 -2.91 -21.29 17.88
N PRO A 178 -2.35 -20.06 17.93
CA PRO A 178 -1.93 -19.45 19.18
C PRO A 178 -3.13 -18.93 20.00
N TYR A 179 -4.33 -18.94 19.43
CA TYR A 179 -5.53 -18.38 20.02
C TYR A 179 -6.35 -19.42 20.77
N THR A 180 -7.00 -18.96 21.84
CA THR A 180 -7.89 -19.79 22.64
C THR A 180 -9.34 -19.51 22.23
N PHE A 181 -10.13 -20.57 22.08
CA PHE A 181 -11.55 -20.49 21.76
C PHE A 181 -12.35 -21.19 22.85
N GLU A 182 -13.51 -20.64 23.22
CA GLU A 182 -14.39 -21.27 24.23
C GLU A 182 -14.90 -22.65 23.81
N LYS A 183 -14.97 -22.88 22.49
CA LYS A 183 -15.37 -24.15 21.88
C LYS A 183 -14.21 -24.68 21.03
N ALA A 184 -14.51 -25.34 19.92
CA ALA A 184 -13.51 -25.69 18.93
C ALA A 184 -13.02 -24.44 18.16
N PRO A 185 -11.75 -24.40 17.73
CA PRO A 185 -11.27 -23.38 16.79
C PRO A 185 -12.12 -23.36 15.51
N PRO A 186 -12.39 -22.17 14.94
CA PRO A 186 -13.06 -22.07 13.65
C PRO A 186 -12.20 -22.71 12.55
N LYS A 187 -12.82 -23.10 11.42
CA LYS A 187 -12.11 -23.74 10.31
C LYS A 187 -10.93 -22.91 9.76
N SER A 188 -11.03 -21.59 9.83
CA SER A 188 -9.98 -20.63 9.47
C SER A 188 -8.75 -20.67 10.40
N GLU A 189 -8.86 -21.35 11.54
CA GLU A 189 -7.85 -21.51 12.58
C GLU A 189 -7.44 -22.98 12.76
N LEU A 190 -7.65 -23.81 11.74
CA LEU A 190 -7.19 -25.21 11.68
C LEU A 190 -6.00 -25.39 10.73
N SER A 191 -5.69 -24.39 9.92
CA SER A 191 -4.56 -24.37 9.00
C SER A 191 -4.12 -22.95 8.73
N GLY A 192 -2.91 -22.80 8.21
CA GLY A 192 -2.34 -21.50 7.85
C GLY A 192 -0.83 -21.47 8.06
N PRO A 193 -0.21 -20.30 7.90
CA PRO A 193 1.19 -20.14 8.21
C PRO A 193 1.42 -20.25 9.72
N LEU A 194 2.57 -20.81 10.10
CA LEU A 194 3.00 -20.94 11.49
C LEU A 194 3.34 -19.59 12.10
N TYR A 195 3.81 -18.65 11.27
CA TYR A 195 3.99 -17.25 11.63
C TYR A 195 3.44 -16.33 10.56
N ARG A 196 2.85 -15.22 11.01
CA ARG A 196 2.37 -14.14 10.15
C ARG A 196 2.43 -12.83 10.90
N ASN A 197 2.99 -11.78 10.32
CA ASN A 197 2.83 -10.44 10.88
C ASN A 197 2.94 -9.35 9.80
N THR A 198 2.53 -8.14 10.16
CA THR A 198 2.60 -6.94 9.30
C THR A 198 3.46 -5.88 9.99
N PHE A 199 4.31 -5.24 9.20
CA PHE A 199 5.17 -4.14 9.63
C PHE A 199 4.91 -2.95 8.70
N THR A 200 4.52 -1.83 9.28
CA THR A 200 4.16 -0.62 8.51
C THR A 200 5.09 0.51 8.86
N TYR A 201 5.75 1.06 7.85
CA TYR A 201 6.54 2.27 7.94
C TYR A 201 5.78 3.45 7.35
N TYR A 202 5.83 4.59 8.04
CA TYR A 202 5.40 5.89 7.52
C TYR A 202 6.58 6.85 7.47
N SER A 203 6.78 7.53 6.36
CA SER A 203 7.74 8.64 6.26
C SER A 203 7.28 9.84 7.09
N ARG A 204 8.15 10.84 7.20
CA ARG A 204 7.70 12.18 7.61
C ARG A 204 6.74 12.75 6.56
N GLN A 205 5.76 13.51 7.04
CA GLN A 205 4.81 14.19 6.18
C GLN A 205 5.50 15.39 5.54
N LEU A 206 5.50 15.47 4.22
CA LEU A 206 5.94 16.65 3.50
C LEU A 206 4.96 17.81 3.73
N PRO A 207 5.47 19.05 3.86
CA PRO A 207 4.61 20.22 4.01
C PRO A 207 3.74 20.42 2.78
N VAL A 208 2.43 20.61 2.99
CA VAL A 208 1.50 20.91 1.89
C VAL A 208 1.86 22.28 1.30
N PRO A 209 2.12 22.38 -0.01
CA PRO A 209 2.45 23.64 -0.65
C PRO A 209 1.26 24.60 -0.61
N THR A 210 1.52 25.88 -0.36
CA THR A 210 0.55 26.97 -0.48
C THR A 210 0.57 27.53 -1.89
N LEU A 211 -0.58 27.87 -2.49
CA LEU A 211 -0.63 28.42 -3.85
C LEU A 211 -0.02 29.83 -3.90
N THR A 212 1.27 29.92 -4.21
CA THR A 212 1.94 31.19 -4.53
C THR A 212 1.75 31.53 -6.02
N PRO A 213 1.96 32.79 -6.45
CA PRO A 213 1.93 33.15 -7.86
C PRO A 213 2.86 32.28 -8.72
N GLU A 214 4.04 31.94 -8.21
CA GLU A 214 5.02 31.10 -8.90
C GLU A 214 4.54 29.65 -9.02
N LEU A 215 3.91 29.11 -7.98
CA LEU A 215 3.32 27.76 -8.04
C LEU A 215 2.13 27.71 -9.01
N ARG A 216 1.35 28.78 -9.11
CA ARG A 216 0.27 28.90 -10.09
C ARG A 216 0.80 28.89 -11.52
N GLU A 217 1.85 29.66 -11.81
CA GLU A 217 2.50 29.64 -13.13
C GLU A 217 3.06 28.25 -13.46
N ARG A 218 3.67 27.57 -12.49
CA ARG A 218 4.15 26.18 -12.66
C ARG A 218 3.01 25.19 -12.88
N LEU A 219 1.86 25.37 -12.23
CA LEU A 219 0.67 24.54 -12.45
C LEU A 219 0.13 24.72 -13.87
N ILE A 220 -0.02 25.97 -14.32
CA ILE A 220 -0.45 26.33 -15.68
C ILE A 220 0.50 25.72 -16.72
N ALA A 221 1.81 25.87 -16.53
CA ALA A 221 2.81 25.29 -17.41
C ALA A 221 2.69 23.76 -17.45
N SER A 222 2.49 23.11 -16.30
CA SER A 222 2.32 21.66 -16.22
C SER A 222 1.04 21.17 -16.92
N ILE A 223 -0.06 21.93 -16.83
CA ILE A 223 -1.31 21.61 -17.53
C ILE A 223 -1.10 21.68 -19.04
N GLN A 224 -0.50 22.78 -19.52
CA GLN A 224 -0.18 22.97 -20.93
C GLN A 224 0.75 21.88 -21.45
N ASP A 225 1.79 21.52 -20.71
CA ASP A 225 2.75 20.49 -21.11
C ASP A 225 2.09 19.11 -21.19
N SER A 226 1.24 18.76 -20.22
CA SER A 226 0.47 17.50 -20.24
C SER A 226 -0.57 17.41 -21.36
N ALA A 227 -0.97 18.55 -21.93
CA ALA A 227 -1.94 18.65 -23.00
C ALA A 227 -1.30 18.58 -24.40
N ARG A 228 0.03 18.74 -24.52
CA ARG A 228 0.74 18.68 -25.80
C ARG A 228 0.64 17.29 -26.42
N ASP A 229 0.61 17.24 -27.75
CA ASP A 229 0.66 16.00 -28.53
C ASP A 229 2.10 15.48 -28.69
N GLU A 230 2.28 14.37 -29.41
CA GLU A 230 3.58 13.74 -29.68
C GLU A 230 4.57 14.65 -30.42
N ASN A 231 4.07 15.69 -31.11
CA ASN A 231 4.88 16.69 -31.81
C ASN A 231 5.14 17.93 -30.95
N GLY A 232 4.71 17.92 -29.69
CA GLY A 232 4.82 19.04 -28.77
C GLY A 232 3.83 20.18 -29.05
N ALA A 233 2.84 19.99 -29.93
CA ALA A 233 1.85 21.00 -30.25
C ALA A 233 0.69 20.98 -29.25
N LEU A 234 0.16 22.16 -28.91
CA LEU A 234 -1.04 22.27 -28.10
C LEU A 234 -2.28 21.79 -28.88
N PRO A 235 -3.31 21.29 -28.20
CA PRO A 235 -4.51 20.79 -28.87
C PRO A 235 -5.20 21.92 -29.65
N VAL A 236 -5.72 21.58 -30.83
CA VAL A 236 -6.38 22.54 -31.72
C VAL A 236 -7.66 23.07 -31.07
N GLU A 237 -7.88 24.38 -31.18
CA GLU A 237 -9.09 25.04 -30.69
C GLU A 237 -10.36 24.37 -31.21
N GLY A 238 -11.34 24.17 -30.31
CA GLY A 238 -12.61 23.49 -30.62
C GLY A 238 -12.59 21.96 -30.46
N THR A 239 -11.43 21.32 -30.34
CA THR A 239 -11.33 19.88 -30.03
C THR A 239 -11.69 19.58 -28.57
N ASP A 240 -12.07 18.33 -28.28
CA ASP A 240 -12.37 17.92 -26.90
C ASP A 240 -11.12 17.98 -26.00
N ALA A 241 -9.94 17.72 -26.56
CA ALA A 241 -8.67 17.89 -25.86
C ALA A 241 -8.41 19.35 -25.46
N PHE A 242 -8.73 20.31 -26.34
CA PHE A 242 -8.62 21.74 -26.05
C PHE A 242 -9.63 22.21 -25.00
N LYS A 243 -10.88 21.72 -25.06
CA LYS A 243 -11.89 22.00 -24.02
C LYS A 243 -11.47 21.45 -22.66
N GLY A 244 -10.91 20.23 -22.63
CA GLY A 244 -10.35 19.62 -21.42
C GLY A 244 -9.23 20.46 -20.83
N MET A 245 -8.26 20.86 -21.64
CA MET A 245 -7.15 21.74 -21.22
C MET A 245 -7.67 23.08 -20.65
N ASN A 246 -8.60 23.76 -21.34
CA ASN A 246 -9.12 25.04 -20.87
C ASN A 246 -9.89 24.92 -19.54
N ARG A 247 -10.66 23.84 -19.36
CA ARG A 247 -11.36 23.58 -18.09
C ARG A 247 -10.37 23.42 -16.93
N GLU A 248 -9.25 22.74 -17.14
CA GLU A 248 -8.20 22.60 -16.13
C GLU A 248 -7.47 23.92 -15.86
N LEU A 249 -7.22 24.73 -16.90
CA LEU A 249 -6.64 26.07 -16.74
C LEU A 249 -7.58 27.02 -15.97
N GLU A 250 -8.89 26.90 -16.16
CA GLU A 250 -9.88 27.63 -15.36
C GLU A 250 -9.88 27.18 -13.90
N GLN A 251 -9.77 25.88 -13.64
CA GLN A 251 -9.67 25.34 -12.27
C GLN A 251 -8.38 25.77 -11.56
N ALA A 252 -7.25 25.78 -12.27
CA ALA A 252 -5.98 26.28 -11.73
C ALA A 252 -5.97 27.80 -11.43
N ARG A 253 -6.99 28.53 -11.91
CA ARG A 253 -7.21 29.93 -11.56
C ARG A 253 -8.00 30.10 -10.26
N ASP A 254 -8.63 29.05 -9.73
CA ASP A 254 -9.19 29.05 -8.39
C ASP A 254 -8.06 29.17 -7.35
N ASP A 255 -8.30 29.83 -6.22
CA ASP A 255 -7.26 30.17 -5.23
C ASP A 255 -6.89 28.99 -4.32
N ASN A 256 -7.37 27.78 -4.63
CA ASN A 256 -7.19 26.58 -3.83
C ASN A 256 -6.54 25.45 -4.62
N LEU A 257 -5.53 24.81 -4.04
CA LEU A 257 -4.96 23.58 -4.58
C LEU A 257 -5.80 22.37 -4.17
N THR A 258 -6.22 21.59 -5.15
CA THR A 258 -6.79 20.26 -4.95
C THR A 258 -5.71 19.27 -4.49
N LYS A 259 -6.11 18.16 -3.85
CA LYS A 259 -5.18 17.06 -3.49
C LYS A 259 -4.36 16.57 -4.68
N ALA A 260 -4.96 16.49 -5.87
CA ALA A 260 -4.27 16.04 -7.08
C ALA A 260 -3.17 17.01 -7.51
N GLU A 261 -3.40 18.32 -7.39
CA GLU A 261 -2.41 19.35 -7.71
C GLU A 261 -1.29 19.41 -6.68
N ILE A 262 -1.62 19.31 -5.39
CA ILE A 262 -0.64 19.13 -4.30
C ILE A 262 0.26 17.93 -4.63
N ALA A 263 -0.34 16.81 -5.04
CA ALA A 263 0.40 15.59 -5.31
C ALA A 263 1.35 15.71 -6.51
N ILE A 264 1.10 16.59 -7.49
CA ILE A 264 2.05 16.85 -8.59
C ILE A 264 3.31 17.53 -8.05
N PHE A 265 3.14 18.55 -7.22
CA PHE A 265 4.27 19.27 -6.63
C PHE A 265 5.08 18.38 -5.69
N LEU A 266 4.40 17.64 -4.83
CA LEU A 266 5.07 16.78 -3.86
C LEU A 266 5.72 15.56 -4.52
N THR A 267 5.16 15.00 -5.60
CA THR A 267 5.87 13.97 -6.38
C THR A 267 7.22 14.48 -6.92
N ARG A 268 7.31 15.73 -7.37
CA ARG A 268 8.59 16.30 -7.80
C ARG A 268 9.58 16.49 -6.66
N GLU A 269 9.11 16.79 -5.45
CA GLU A 269 9.99 16.82 -4.27
C GLU A 269 10.51 15.42 -3.93
N TRP A 270 9.69 14.38 -4.06
CA TRP A 270 10.15 12.99 -3.90
C TRP A 270 11.19 12.58 -4.94
N SER A 271 11.09 13.09 -6.18
CA SER A 271 12.02 12.79 -7.28
C SER A 271 13.23 13.73 -7.35
N LYS A 272 13.26 14.80 -6.56
CA LYS A 272 14.34 15.79 -6.55
C LYS A 272 15.67 15.18 -6.14
N ASP A 273 16.76 15.75 -6.65
CA ASP A 273 18.14 15.32 -6.35
C ASP A 273 18.32 13.81 -6.61
N ASN A 274 17.78 13.36 -7.75
CA ASN A 274 17.71 11.95 -8.14
C ASN A 274 16.96 11.09 -7.09
N GLY A 275 15.88 11.59 -6.50
CA GLY A 275 15.11 10.86 -5.48
C GLY A 275 15.82 10.60 -4.16
N ALA A 276 16.77 11.47 -3.75
CA ALA A 276 17.55 11.29 -2.53
C ALA A 276 16.67 11.10 -1.27
N LEU A 277 15.62 11.91 -1.14
CA LEU A 277 14.66 11.80 -0.03
C LEU A 277 13.93 10.45 -0.07
N LEU A 278 13.40 10.06 -1.24
CA LEU A 278 12.68 8.80 -1.41
C LEU A 278 13.56 7.60 -1.03
N ARG A 279 14.83 7.60 -1.47
CA ARG A 279 15.81 6.57 -1.13
C ARG A 279 16.09 6.50 0.37
N ALA A 280 16.32 7.64 1.01
CA ALA A 280 16.58 7.68 2.44
C ALA A 280 15.40 7.15 3.27
N GLU A 281 14.16 7.45 2.87
CA GLU A 281 12.95 6.94 3.55
C GLU A 281 12.74 5.44 3.31
N VAL A 282 13.00 4.94 2.09
CA VAL A 282 12.97 3.51 1.78
C VAL A 282 14.04 2.74 2.56
N GLU A 283 15.27 3.26 2.65
CA GLU A 283 16.34 2.65 3.44
C GLU A 283 15.98 2.56 4.93
N GLN A 284 15.35 3.60 5.49
CA GLN A 284 14.83 3.58 6.85
C GLN A 284 13.72 2.53 7.03
N ALA A 285 12.81 2.39 6.07
CA ALA A 285 11.77 1.36 6.07
C ALA A 285 12.37 -0.06 6.04
N HIS A 286 13.40 -0.27 5.20
CA HIS A 286 14.12 -1.55 5.11
C HIS A 286 14.87 -1.87 6.40
N ALA A 287 15.55 -0.89 7.00
CA ALA A 287 16.23 -1.06 8.28
C ALA A 287 15.26 -1.39 9.42
N PHE A 288 14.08 -0.75 9.40
CA PHE A 288 13.00 -1.03 10.33
C PHE A 288 12.54 -2.49 10.24
N VAL A 289 12.14 -2.99 9.06
CA VAL A 289 11.68 -4.40 8.96
C VAL A 289 12.81 -5.37 9.27
N ALA A 290 14.04 -5.10 8.84
CA ALA A 290 15.17 -6.00 9.07
C ALA A 290 15.46 -6.22 10.56
N ARG A 291 15.35 -5.17 11.38
CA ARG A 291 15.54 -5.27 12.84
C ARG A 291 14.34 -5.88 13.54
N TYR A 292 13.14 -5.36 13.27
CA TYR A 292 11.96 -5.71 14.06
C TYR A 292 11.33 -7.04 13.67
N ALA A 293 11.55 -7.53 12.45
CA ALA A 293 11.13 -8.88 12.05
C ALA A 293 11.83 -9.96 12.88
N VAL A 294 13.14 -9.84 13.11
CA VAL A 294 13.91 -10.82 13.89
C VAL A 294 13.49 -10.80 15.37
N ILE A 295 13.27 -9.59 15.92
CA ILE A 295 12.75 -9.44 17.28
C ILE A 295 11.39 -10.13 17.42
N ASP A 296 10.49 -9.93 16.46
CA ASP A 296 9.14 -10.48 16.53
C ASP A 296 9.08 -11.99 16.29
N LEU A 297 9.92 -12.52 15.39
CA LEU A 297 10.06 -13.98 15.17
C LEU A 297 10.48 -14.71 16.47
N ASN A 298 11.18 -14.03 17.37
CA ASN A 298 11.57 -14.57 18.67
C ASN A 298 10.57 -14.27 19.80
N ARG A 299 9.44 -13.62 19.49
CA ARG A 299 8.43 -13.24 20.48
C ARG A 299 7.28 -14.25 20.51
N THR A 300 7.01 -14.80 21.68
CA THR A 300 5.94 -15.80 21.90
C THR A 300 4.63 -15.19 22.40
N ALA A 301 4.61 -13.88 22.65
CA ALA A 301 3.46 -13.19 23.24
C ALA A 301 2.26 -13.14 22.28
N VAL A 302 1.20 -13.88 22.60
CA VAL A 302 -0.05 -13.94 21.83
C VAL A 302 -0.79 -12.59 21.89
N PRO A 303 -1.06 -11.94 20.74
CA PRO A 303 -1.81 -10.69 20.70
C PRO A 303 -3.27 -10.86 21.16
N SER A 304 -3.87 -9.79 21.69
CA SER A 304 -5.27 -9.74 22.11
C SER A 304 -5.96 -8.55 21.47
N LEU A 305 -7.23 -8.68 21.09
CA LEU A 305 -7.99 -7.59 20.47
C LEU A 305 -8.24 -6.38 21.39
N THR A 306 -8.02 -6.54 22.70
CA THR A 306 -8.38 -5.56 23.74
C THR A 306 -7.17 -4.98 24.49
N GLY A 307 -5.95 -5.15 23.96
CA GLY A 307 -4.74 -4.60 24.57
C GLY A 307 -4.56 -3.10 24.32
N ILE A 308 -3.38 -2.60 24.72
CA ILE A 308 -2.94 -1.22 24.50
C ILE A 308 -1.65 -1.20 23.69
N ASP A 309 -1.47 -0.16 22.88
CA ASP A 309 -0.26 -0.01 22.07
C ASP A 309 0.99 0.06 22.97
N GLU A 310 2.01 -0.71 22.60
CA GLU A 310 3.31 -0.75 23.27
C GLU A 310 4.29 0.10 22.46
N VAL A 311 4.85 1.15 23.05
CA VAL A 311 5.99 1.86 22.45
C VAL A 311 7.24 1.02 22.71
N VAL A 312 7.79 0.43 21.64
CA VAL A 312 8.95 -0.46 21.68
C VAL A 312 10.24 0.34 21.69
N GLU A 313 10.31 1.41 20.90
CA GLU A 313 11.49 2.28 20.80
C GLU A 313 11.05 3.71 20.44
N THR A 314 11.77 4.71 20.95
CA THR A 314 11.72 6.08 20.45
C THR A 314 13.10 6.45 19.94
N MET A 315 13.19 6.79 18.67
CA MET A 315 14.44 7.18 18.01
C MET A 315 14.78 8.63 18.33
N ALA A 316 16.05 9.01 18.13
CA ALA A 316 16.55 10.36 18.44
C ALA A 316 15.83 11.48 17.68
N ASP A 317 15.21 11.14 16.55
CA ASP A 317 14.54 12.06 15.64
C ASP A 317 13.04 12.22 15.95
N GLY A 318 12.56 11.64 17.07
CA GLY A 318 11.16 11.67 17.50
C GLY A 318 10.29 10.55 16.91
N ARG A 319 10.84 9.71 16.02
CA ARG A 319 10.13 8.54 15.49
C ARG A 319 9.88 7.52 16.58
N THR A 320 8.68 6.96 16.60
CA THR A 320 8.29 5.89 17.51
C THR A 320 8.10 4.60 16.74
N ILE A 321 8.59 3.50 17.32
CA ILE A 321 8.24 2.14 16.92
C ILE A 321 7.22 1.64 17.92
N ARG A 322 6.03 1.30 17.44
CA ARG A 322 4.92 0.82 18.26
C ARG A 322 4.51 -0.56 17.84
N ARG A 323 4.16 -1.41 18.79
CA ARG A 323 3.45 -2.66 18.57
C ARG A 323 1.98 -2.44 18.92
N LEU A 324 1.10 -2.66 17.95
CA LEU A 324 -0.33 -2.36 18.10
C LEU A 324 -0.97 -3.29 19.14
N GLY A 325 -1.75 -2.73 20.06
CA GLY A 325 -2.35 -3.46 21.16
C GLY A 325 -3.80 -3.84 20.96
N ALA A 326 -4.51 -3.20 20.03
CA ALA A 326 -5.96 -3.39 19.86
C ALA A 326 -6.37 -3.62 18.41
N GLY A 327 -7.55 -4.22 18.23
CA GLY A 327 -8.16 -4.46 16.92
C GLY A 327 -7.48 -5.56 16.11
N LEU A 328 -7.90 -5.75 14.85
CA LEU A 328 -7.42 -6.84 14.00
C LEU A 328 -5.92 -6.80 13.71
N MET A 329 -5.31 -5.61 13.79
CA MET A 329 -3.88 -5.41 13.55
C MET A 329 -3.04 -5.52 14.83
N THR A 330 -3.62 -5.90 15.97
CA THR A 330 -2.82 -6.11 17.18
C THR A 330 -1.70 -7.14 16.95
N GLY A 331 -0.52 -6.84 17.50
CA GLY A 331 0.73 -7.57 17.25
C GLY A 331 1.55 -7.01 16.09
N ALA A 332 0.96 -6.24 15.16
CA ALA A 332 1.68 -5.58 14.08
C ALA A 332 2.58 -4.45 14.60
N TYR A 333 3.63 -4.14 13.86
CA TYR A 333 4.56 -3.04 14.18
C TYR A 333 4.30 -1.85 13.27
N VAL A 334 4.35 -0.66 13.86
CA VAL A 334 4.23 0.62 13.15
C VAL A 334 5.42 1.50 13.51
N SER A 335 6.15 1.93 12.48
CA SER A 335 7.17 2.97 12.57
C SER A 335 6.57 4.28 12.07
N SER A 336 6.38 5.25 12.97
CA SER A 336 5.80 6.54 12.62
C SER A 336 6.50 7.72 13.31
N PRO A 337 6.77 8.83 12.61
CA PRO A 337 7.15 10.08 13.25
C PRO A 337 6.03 10.59 14.18
N SER A 338 6.40 11.39 15.18
CA SER A 338 5.48 11.97 16.16
C SER A 338 4.41 12.89 15.55
N GLU A 339 4.63 13.39 14.33
CA GLU A 339 3.83 14.43 13.68
C GLU A 339 2.81 13.89 12.65
N VAL A 340 2.68 12.57 12.47
CA VAL A 340 1.68 12.01 11.54
C VAL A 340 0.28 12.12 12.17
N GLY A 341 -0.33 13.30 12.06
CA GLY A 341 -1.57 13.68 12.76
C GLY A 341 -2.87 13.19 12.14
N SER A 342 -2.85 12.67 10.90
CA SER A 342 -4.02 12.08 10.25
C SER A 342 -3.59 11.11 9.18
N PHE A 343 -4.18 9.92 9.14
CA PHE A 343 -3.94 8.97 8.06
C PHE A 343 -4.44 9.56 6.74
N SER A 344 -3.52 10.06 5.91
CA SER A 344 -3.78 10.33 4.51
C SER A 344 -4.31 9.06 3.87
N THR A 345 -5.42 9.13 3.13
CA THR A 345 -6.03 7.93 2.55
C THR A 345 -5.03 7.23 1.63
N TYR A 346 -4.97 5.90 1.72
CA TYR A 346 -4.12 5.04 0.92
C TYR A 346 -5.02 4.18 0.03
N GLY A 347 -5.36 4.68 -1.16
CA GLY A 347 -6.06 3.91 -2.20
C GLY A 347 -5.06 3.30 -3.20
N ASN A 348 -5.28 2.08 -3.68
CA ASN A 348 -4.40 1.51 -4.72
C ASN A 348 -4.87 1.93 -6.12
N ALA A 349 -4.49 3.13 -6.56
CA ALA A 349 -4.93 3.65 -7.85
C ALA A 349 -4.12 3.17 -9.05
N VAL A 350 -2.94 2.56 -8.85
CA VAL A 350 -2.18 1.92 -9.93
C VAL A 350 -2.94 0.73 -10.50
N ALA A 351 -3.61 -0.06 -9.65
CA ALA A 351 -4.50 -1.13 -10.08
C ALA A 351 -5.69 -0.60 -10.90
N ILE A 352 -6.22 0.57 -10.52
CA ILE A 352 -7.35 1.21 -11.21
C ILE A 352 -6.91 1.80 -12.55
N ALA A 353 -5.76 2.49 -12.61
CA ALA A 353 -5.21 3.07 -13.83
C ALA A 353 -4.85 2.00 -14.88
N GLN A 354 -4.29 0.86 -14.47
CA GLN A 354 -4.04 -0.28 -15.38
C GLN A 354 -5.36 -0.88 -15.90
N VAL A 355 -6.38 -1.03 -15.05
CA VAL A 355 -7.72 -1.49 -15.46
C VAL A 355 -8.36 -0.52 -16.45
N HIS A 356 -8.20 0.79 -16.27
CA HIS A 356 -8.71 1.78 -17.21
C HIS A 356 -7.91 1.83 -18.53
N ARG A 357 -6.58 1.72 -18.51
CA ARG A 357 -5.77 1.61 -19.74
C ARG A 357 -6.14 0.36 -20.53
N ALA A 358 -6.32 -0.78 -19.85
CA ALA A 358 -6.76 -2.02 -20.49
C ALA A 358 -8.17 -1.90 -21.09
N ARG A 359 -9.09 -1.20 -20.41
CA ARG A 359 -10.45 -0.92 -20.93
C ARG A 359 -10.45 0.06 -22.11
N ALA A 360 -9.65 1.12 -22.05
CA ALA A 360 -9.51 2.10 -23.12
C ALA A 360 -8.87 1.46 -24.38
N ALA A 361 -7.84 0.63 -24.20
CA ALA A 361 -7.24 -0.14 -25.30
C ALA A 361 -8.22 -1.14 -25.93
N ALA A 362 -9.08 -1.79 -25.12
CA ALA A 362 -10.10 -2.71 -25.62
C ALA A 362 -11.25 -2.00 -26.37
N GLN A 363 -11.48 -0.70 -26.11
CA GLN A 363 -12.49 0.11 -26.80
C GLN A 363 -11.96 0.71 -28.11
N ALA A 364 -10.65 0.95 -28.24
CA ALA A 364 -10.03 1.44 -29.48
C ALA A 364 -9.93 0.37 -30.60
N VAL A 365 -10.23 -0.89 -30.28
CA VAL A 365 -10.16 -2.06 -31.21
C VAL A 365 -11.57 -2.47 -31.69
N ARG A 366 -12.61 -1.68 -31.39
CA ARG A 366 -13.97 -1.84 -31.91
C ARG A 366 -14.37 -0.59 -32.69
#